data_AF-A0A4Q9FRY6-F1
#
_entry.id   AF-A0A4Q9FRY6-F1
#
_cell.length_a   1.000
_cell.length_b   1.000
_cell.length_c   1.000
_cell.angle_alpha   90.00
_cell.angle_beta   90.00
_cell.angle_gamma   90.00
#
_symmetry.space_group_name_H-M   'P 1'
#
loop_
_entity.id
_entity.type
_entity.pdbx_description
1 polymer ?
#
loop_
_entity_poly.entity_id
_entity_poly.type
_entity_poly.pdbx_seq_one_letter_code
_entity_poly.pdbx_strand_id
1 'polypeptide(L)'
;MYKKITFPSVFALFFLITGCQDILECVINRRPVLSDNRLRVGLVNQNYSELITAEIKNEPRDNDYFYFFSVIGDLPPGIDVYFDYRDVIIEGIPRERGRYRFTIRLDVEQADNYCENNLNDCDGLCEESTDRSYILTVN
;
A
#
# COMPACT_ATOMS: atom_id res chain seq x y z
N MET A 1 61.22 -3.06 -18.95
CA MET A 1 60.31 -3.52 -20.04
C MET A 1 59.12 -4.22 -19.42
N TYR A 2 57.94 -3.98 -19.99
CA TYR A 2 56.63 -3.95 -19.32
C TYR A 2 56.00 -5.32 -19.00
N LYS A 3 55.28 -5.32 -17.86
CA LYS A 3 54.33 -6.32 -17.32
C LYS A 3 53.35 -6.84 -18.38
N LYS A 4 53.03 -8.14 -18.33
CA LYS A 4 51.76 -8.68 -18.85
C LYS A 4 50.99 -9.32 -17.71
N ILE A 5 50.02 -8.58 -17.18
CA ILE A 5 49.02 -9.08 -16.24
C ILE A 5 47.97 -9.81 -17.08
N THR A 6 47.92 -11.13 -16.99
CA THR A 6 46.84 -11.96 -17.51
C THR A 6 45.67 -11.91 -16.53
N PHE A 7 44.72 -11.02 -16.78
CA PHE A 7 43.44 -11.06 -16.07
C PHE A 7 42.27 -10.62 -16.97
N PRO A 8 41.80 -11.46 -17.92
CA PRO A 8 40.51 -11.23 -18.53
C PRO A 8 39.68 -12.52 -18.54
N SER A 9 39.12 -12.92 -17.40
CA SER A 9 38.15 -14.03 -17.44
C SER A 9 37.10 -14.02 -16.32
N VAL A 10 37.13 -13.06 -15.40
CA VAL A 10 36.11 -12.98 -14.32
C VAL A 10 35.08 -11.86 -14.59
N PHE A 11 35.39 -10.90 -15.46
CA PHE A 11 34.49 -9.77 -15.75
C PHE A 11 33.33 -10.12 -16.71
N ALA A 12 33.41 -11.27 -17.40
CA ALA A 12 32.38 -11.70 -18.36
C ALA A 12 31.18 -12.41 -17.70
N LEU A 13 31.26 -12.78 -16.42
CA LEU A 13 30.15 -13.45 -15.72
C LEU A 13 29.12 -12.47 -15.12
N PHE A 14 29.42 -11.17 -15.08
CA PHE A 14 28.55 -10.17 -14.44
C PHE A 14 27.39 -9.69 -15.33
N PHE A 15 27.39 -10.05 -16.62
CA PHE A 15 26.37 -9.61 -17.58
C PHE A 15 25.25 -10.64 -17.84
N LEU A 16 25.27 -11.79 -17.17
CA LEU A 16 24.22 -12.83 -17.35
C LEU A 16 23.02 -12.68 -16.39
N ILE A 17 22.96 -11.61 -15.59
CA ILE A 17 21.87 -11.36 -14.63
C ILE A 17 20.95 -10.19 -15.01
N THR A 18 21.10 -9.60 -16.21
CA THR A 18 20.23 -8.50 -16.67
C THR A 18 18.94 -9.04 -17.27
N GLY A 19 18.11 -9.66 -16.43
CA GLY A 19 16.78 -10.17 -16.81
C GLY A 19 15.64 -9.62 -15.95
N CYS A 20 15.87 -8.58 -15.17
CA CYS A 20 14.92 -8.14 -14.17
C CYS A 20 14.67 -6.63 -14.37
N GLN A 21 13.52 -6.30 -14.98
CA GLN A 21 13.02 -4.93 -15.03
C GLN A 21 12.37 -4.55 -13.68
N ASP A 22 11.85 -5.54 -12.95
CA ASP A 22 11.17 -5.41 -11.64
C ASP A 22 12.09 -4.90 -10.51
N ILE A 23 13.39 -5.21 -10.54
CA ILE A 23 14.34 -4.80 -9.49
C ILE A 23 14.48 -3.29 -9.37
N LEU A 24 14.36 -2.52 -10.45
CA LEU A 24 14.53 -1.07 -10.39
C LEU A 24 13.32 -0.38 -9.73
N GLU A 25 12.11 -0.88 -9.99
CA GLU A 25 10.87 -0.37 -9.39
C GLU A 25 10.80 -0.71 -7.90
N CYS A 26 11.23 -1.91 -7.52
CA CYS A 26 11.41 -2.28 -6.13
C CYS A 26 12.53 -1.50 -5.41
N VAL A 27 13.57 -1.05 -6.12
CA VAL A 27 14.59 -0.15 -5.55
C VAL A 27 13.99 1.23 -5.23
N ILE A 28 13.07 1.72 -6.07
CA ILE A 28 12.34 2.98 -5.83
C ILE A 28 11.24 2.78 -4.77
N ASN A 29 10.84 1.54 -4.49
CA ASN A 29 9.85 1.16 -3.47
C ASN A 29 8.49 1.83 -3.72
N ARG A 30 8.01 1.70 -4.97
CA ARG A 30 6.66 2.07 -5.38
C ARG A 30 5.69 1.00 -4.88
N ARG A 31 4.84 1.36 -3.92
CA ARG A 31 3.86 0.44 -3.33
C ARG A 31 2.73 1.20 -2.65
N PRO A 32 1.52 0.61 -2.58
CA PRO A 32 0.44 1.18 -1.80
C PRO A 32 0.83 1.25 -0.32
N VAL A 33 0.39 2.30 0.36
CA VAL A 33 0.54 2.48 1.80
C VAL A 33 -0.73 3.05 2.39
N LEU A 34 -1.04 2.61 3.61
CA LEU A 34 -2.09 3.19 4.44
C LEU A 34 -1.46 4.07 5.52
N SER A 35 -2.09 5.21 5.82
CA SER A 35 -1.60 6.14 6.84
C SER A 35 -1.36 5.47 8.20
N ASP A 36 -0.27 5.85 8.88
CA ASP A 36 0.13 5.27 10.18
C ASP A 36 -0.51 5.98 11.37
N ASN A 37 -1.72 6.50 11.18
CA ASN A 37 -2.36 7.31 12.20
C ASN A 37 -2.94 6.41 13.29
N ARG A 38 -2.64 6.77 14.55
CA ARG A 38 -3.34 6.20 15.70
C ARG A 38 -4.75 6.79 15.72
N LEU A 39 -5.75 5.91 15.65
CA LEU A 39 -7.15 6.31 15.76
C LEU A 39 -7.41 7.00 17.10
N ARG A 40 -8.20 8.07 17.08
CA ARG A 40 -8.61 8.74 18.30
C ARG A 40 -9.49 7.83 19.15
N VAL A 41 -9.50 8.08 20.45
CA VAL A 41 -10.39 7.38 21.37
C VAL A 41 -11.82 7.84 21.12
N GLY A 42 -12.73 6.90 20.86
CA GLY A 42 -14.17 7.15 20.78
C GLY A 42 -14.80 7.16 22.18
N LEU A 43 -15.96 7.81 22.29
CA LEU A 43 -16.77 7.81 23.50
C LEU A 43 -18.14 7.20 23.20
N VAL A 44 -18.65 6.37 24.11
CA VAL A 44 -19.97 5.76 23.98
C VAL A 44 -21.04 6.85 23.83
N ASN A 45 -21.94 6.66 22.87
CA ASN A 45 -23.04 7.56 22.52
C ASN A 45 -22.60 8.97 22.07
N GLN A 46 -21.36 9.13 21.61
CA GLN A 46 -20.89 10.36 20.98
C GLN A 46 -20.53 10.11 19.52
N ASN A 47 -20.66 11.16 18.70
CA ASN A 47 -20.28 11.08 17.30
C ASN A 47 -18.77 10.84 17.18
N TYR A 48 -18.39 9.88 16.35
CA TYR A 48 -17.02 9.53 16.03
C TYR A 48 -16.83 9.66 14.52
N SER A 49 -15.68 10.17 14.11
CA SER A 49 -15.26 10.26 12.71
C SER A 49 -13.74 10.23 12.65
N GLU A 50 -13.19 9.42 11.76
CA GLU A 50 -11.76 9.31 11.55
C GLU A 50 -11.48 9.02 10.08
N LEU A 51 -10.36 9.53 9.60
CA LEU A 51 -9.94 9.40 8.20
C LEU A 51 -8.62 8.63 8.14
N ILE A 52 -8.60 7.56 7.35
CA ILE A 52 -7.38 6.85 6.99
C ILE A 52 -7.19 7.05 5.50
N THR A 53 -6.09 7.70 5.12
CA THR A 53 -5.77 7.97 3.72
C THR A 53 -4.88 6.86 3.17
N ALA A 54 -5.04 6.59 1.88
CA ALA A 54 -4.16 5.73 1.08
C ALA A 54 -3.39 6.54 0.03
N GLU A 55 -2.20 6.08 -0.30
CA GLU A 55 -1.39 6.59 -1.40
C GLU A 55 -0.51 5.47 -1.97
N ILE A 56 -0.05 5.62 -3.20
CA ILE A 56 1.07 4.84 -3.72
C ILE A 56 2.34 5.64 -3.48
N LYS A 57 3.19 5.12 -2.58
CA LYS A 57 4.45 5.76 -2.23
C LYS A 57 5.34 5.90 -3.47
N ASN A 58 5.99 7.06 -3.63
CA ASN A 58 6.92 7.34 -4.74
C ASN A 58 6.28 7.24 -6.15
N GLU A 59 4.96 7.44 -6.27
CA GLU A 59 4.24 7.51 -7.54
C GLU A 59 3.60 8.90 -7.71
N PRO A 60 4.17 9.80 -8.54
CA PRO A 60 3.58 11.12 -8.81
C PRO A 60 2.22 11.06 -9.51
N ARG A 61 1.96 9.98 -10.25
CA ARG A 61 0.70 9.71 -10.98
C ARG A 61 -0.21 8.78 -10.21
N ASP A 62 -0.21 8.92 -8.89
CA ASP A 62 -1.02 8.08 -8.02
C ASP A 62 -2.50 8.14 -8.39
N ASN A 63 -2.94 9.27 -9.00
CA ASN A 63 -4.35 9.47 -9.36
C ASN A 63 -4.82 8.55 -10.49
N ASP A 64 -3.88 7.90 -11.18
CA ASP A 64 -4.14 7.03 -12.34
C ASP A 64 -4.41 5.58 -11.90
N TYR A 65 -4.71 5.35 -10.61
CA TYR A 65 -4.97 4.05 -10.03
C TYR A 65 -6.37 3.97 -9.42
N PHE A 66 -6.95 2.78 -9.52
CA PHE A 66 -8.12 2.37 -8.75
C PHE A 66 -7.68 1.80 -7.40
N TYR A 67 -8.49 2.10 -6.37
CA TYR A 67 -8.24 1.74 -4.99
C TYR A 67 -9.38 0.86 -4.49
N PHE A 68 -9.04 -0.37 -4.10
CA PHE A 68 -10.01 -1.34 -3.60
C PHE A 68 -9.73 -1.66 -2.15
N PHE A 69 -10.69 -1.35 -1.28
CA PHE A 69 -10.57 -1.56 0.14
C PHE A 69 -11.41 -2.74 0.63
N SER A 70 -10.88 -3.44 1.62
CA SER A 70 -11.64 -4.40 2.42
C SER A 70 -11.32 -4.25 3.90
N VAL A 71 -12.32 -4.48 4.75
CA VAL A 71 -12.19 -4.43 6.21
C VAL A 71 -12.37 -5.83 6.77
N ILE A 72 -11.41 -6.27 7.58
CA ILE A 72 -11.38 -7.59 8.20
C ILE A 72 -11.34 -7.43 9.72
N GLY A 73 -12.26 -8.09 10.41
CA GLY A 73 -12.36 -8.05 11.88
C GLY A 73 -13.57 -7.27 12.36
N ASP A 74 -13.56 -6.93 13.65
CA ASP A 74 -14.73 -6.37 14.33
C ASP A 74 -14.63 -4.84 14.45
N LEU A 75 -15.72 -4.17 14.10
CA LEU A 75 -15.94 -2.75 14.36
C LEU A 75 -16.81 -2.57 15.61
N PRO A 76 -16.69 -1.45 16.34
CA PRO A 76 -17.60 -1.16 17.43
C PRO A 76 -19.06 -1.10 16.94
N PRO A 77 -20.03 -1.62 17.70
CA PRO A 77 -21.44 -1.49 17.35
C PRO A 77 -21.85 -0.02 17.16
N GLY A 78 -22.44 0.31 16.02
CA GLY A 78 -22.84 1.68 15.65
C GLY A 78 -21.77 2.51 14.95
N ILE A 79 -20.62 1.91 14.62
CA ILE A 79 -19.61 2.46 13.71
C ILE A 79 -19.69 1.74 12.37
N ASP A 80 -19.66 2.52 11.30
CA ASP A 80 -19.64 2.07 9.91
C ASP A 80 -18.35 2.54 9.23
N VAL A 81 -18.05 1.92 8.09
CA VAL A 81 -16.89 2.29 7.25
C VAL A 81 -17.36 2.56 5.83
N TYR A 82 -16.90 3.66 5.27
CA TYR A 82 -17.15 4.09 3.90
C TYR A 82 -15.82 4.28 3.18
N PHE A 83 -15.84 4.10 1.86
CA PHE A 83 -14.69 4.31 1.00
C PHE A 83 -15.01 5.42 0.02
N ASP A 84 -14.18 6.44 -0.01
CA ASP A 84 -14.26 7.54 -0.97
C ASP A 84 -12.92 7.70 -1.69
N TYR A 85 -12.84 7.18 -2.91
CA TYR A 85 -11.63 7.13 -3.71
C TYR A 85 -10.42 6.50 -2.97
N ARG A 86 -9.64 7.28 -2.22
CA ARG A 86 -8.48 6.83 -1.44
C ARG A 86 -8.66 6.88 0.07
N ASP A 87 -9.81 7.35 0.49
CA ASP A 87 -10.09 7.63 1.87
C ASP A 87 -10.97 6.52 2.44
N VAL A 88 -10.51 5.94 3.55
CA VAL A 88 -11.33 5.09 4.40
C VAL A 88 -11.88 5.96 5.53
N ILE A 89 -13.18 6.18 5.48
CA ILE A 89 -13.92 7.01 6.43
C ILE A 89 -14.55 6.09 7.45
N ILE A 90 -14.18 6.24 8.73
CA ILE A 90 -14.74 5.47 9.84
C ILE A 90 -15.61 6.43 10.65
N GLU A 91 -16.92 6.24 10.67
CA GLU A 91 -17.81 7.17 11.36
C GLU A 91 -19.04 6.49 11.97
N GLY A 92 -19.69 7.20 12.89
CA GLY A 92 -20.92 6.75 13.54
C GLY A 92 -20.96 7.08 15.03
N ILE A 93 -21.79 6.34 15.77
CA ILE A 93 -22.01 6.52 17.20
C ILE A 93 -21.76 5.18 17.91
N PRO A 94 -20.58 4.98 18.53
CA PRO A 94 -20.27 3.75 19.26
C PRO A 94 -21.26 3.50 20.41
N ARG A 95 -21.75 2.27 20.52
CA ARG A 95 -22.73 1.88 21.55
C ARG A 95 -22.13 1.09 22.71
N GLU A 96 -20.95 0.50 22.50
CA GLU A 96 -20.32 -0.40 23.46
C GLU A 96 -18.85 -0.07 23.68
N ARG A 97 -18.44 -0.03 24.96
CA ARG A 97 -17.04 0.13 25.36
C ARG A 97 -16.22 -1.07 24.93
N GLY A 98 -14.99 -0.83 24.52
CA GLY A 98 -14.11 -1.93 24.13
C GLY A 98 -12.88 -1.49 23.37
N ARG A 99 -12.07 -2.49 23.03
CA ARG A 99 -10.93 -2.34 22.13
C ARG A 99 -11.17 -3.22 20.93
N TYR A 100 -11.44 -2.58 19.80
CA TYR A 100 -11.83 -3.22 18.55
C TYR A 100 -10.63 -3.20 17.62
N ARG A 101 -10.19 -4.39 17.20
CA ARG A 101 -9.08 -4.54 16.25
C ARG A 101 -9.65 -4.98 14.92
N PHE A 102 -9.34 -4.20 13.89
CA PHE A 102 -9.69 -4.50 12.52
C PHE A 102 -8.48 -4.21 11.62
N THR A 103 -8.46 -4.82 10.45
CA THR A 103 -7.42 -4.67 9.45
C THR A 103 -8.07 -4.10 8.20
N ILE A 104 -7.49 -3.03 7.67
CA ILE A 104 -7.82 -2.54 6.34
C ILE A 104 -6.81 -3.16 5.40
N ARG A 105 -7.30 -3.86 4.39
CA ARG A 105 -6.52 -4.30 3.24
C ARG A 105 -6.85 -3.38 2.06
N LEU A 106 -5.80 -2.97 1.36
CA LEU A 106 -5.84 -2.16 0.17
C LEU A 106 -5.18 -2.94 -0.97
N ASP A 107 -5.90 -3.10 -2.07
CA ASP A 107 -5.39 -3.57 -3.35
C ASP A 107 -5.53 -2.42 -4.36
N VAL A 108 -4.52 -2.19 -5.21
CA VAL A 108 -4.52 -1.15 -6.23
C VAL A 108 -4.38 -1.74 -7.63
N GLU A 109 -5.04 -1.12 -8.60
CA GLU A 109 -4.93 -1.52 -10.01
C GLU A 109 -4.77 -0.25 -10.87
N GLN A 110 -3.92 -0.28 -11.90
CA GLN A 110 -3.77 0.86 -12.82
C GLN A 110 -5.06 1.06 -13.65
N ALA A 111 -5.47 2.32 -13.84
CA ALA A 111 -6.74 2.64 -14.50
C ALA A 111 -6.70 2.44 -16.03
N ASP A 112 -5.54 2.67 -16.66
CA ASP A 112 -5.34 2.51 -18.09
C ASP A 112 -4.47 1.26 -18.38
N ASN A 113 -5.10 0.20 -18.87
CA ASN A 113 -4.42 -1.05 -19.28
C ASN A 113 -3.61 -0.92 -20.59
N TYR A 114 -3.17 0.27 -20.99
CA TYR A 114 -2.44 0.46 -22.25
C TYR A 114 -0.95 0.20 -22.06
N CYS A 115 -0.61 -1.08 -22.07
CA CYS A 115 0.77 -1.56 -22.05
C CYS A 115 1.37 -1.48 -23.47
N GLU A 116 2.39 -0.65 -23.69
CA GLU A 116 3.14 -0.64 -24.97
C GLU A 116 4.13 -1.81 -25.09
N ASN A 117 4.31 -2.59 -24.02
CA ASN A 117 5.37 -3.56 -23.86
C ASN A 117 4.82 -4.93 -23.41
N ASN A 118 5.29 -5.99 -24.08
CA ASN A 118 4.86 -7.40 -23.91
C ASN A 118 5.25 -8.04 -22.56
N LEU A 119 5.52 -7.25 -21.52
CA LEU A 119 6.08 -7.71 -20.24
C LEU A 119 5.04 -7.81 -19.11
N ASN A 120 3.78 -7.46 -19.37
CA ASN A 120 2.63 -7.63 -18.46
C ASN A 120 2.70 -6.91 -17.10
N ASP A 121 3.78 -6.21 -16.77
CA ASP A 121 3.85 -5.26 -15.65
C ASP A 121 3.91 -3.84 -16.22
N CYS A 122 2.81 -3.10 -16.06
CA CYS A 122 2.58 -1.81 -16.70
C CYS A 122 2.39 -0.67 -15.70
N ASP A 123 2.26 -1.03 -14.42
CA ASP A 123 2.08 -0.07 -13.34
C ASP A 123 3.41 0.30 -12.67
N GLY A 124 4.40 -0.57 -12.78
CA GLY A 124 5.71 -0.39 -12.21
C GLY A 124 5.69 -0.32 -10.69
N LEU A 125 4.75 -1.06 -10.08
CA LEU A 125 4.63 -1.26 -8.65
C LEU A 125 5.48 -2.45 -8.21
N CYS A 126 6.12 -2.32 -7.06
CA CYS A 126 6.81 -3.44 -6.43
C CYS A 126 5.83 -4.40 -5.72
N GLU A 127 4.69 -3.87 -5.28
CA GLU A 127 3.60 -4.59 -4.62
C GLU A 127 2.28 -3.95 -5.03
N GLU A 128 1.27 -4.75 -5.37
CA GLU A 128 -0.08 -4.27 -5.73
C GLU A 128 -1.02 -4.18 -4.51
N SER A 129 -0.58 -4.59 -3.33
CA SER A 129 -1.42 -4.61 -2.13
C SER A 129 -0.66 -4.32 -0.86
N THR A 130 -1.38 -3.83 0.15
CA THR A 130 -0.89 -3.62 1.50
C THR A 130 -2.01 -3.84 2.50
N ASP A 131 -1.65 -4.17 3.73
CA ASP A 131 -2.61 -4.26 4.83
C ASP A 131 -2.07 -3.59 6.09
N ARG A 132 -2.99 -3.08 6.91
CA ARG A 132 -2.66 -2.43 8.17
C ARG A 132 -3.74 -2.68 9.21
N SER A 133 -3.34 -3.15 10.38
CA SER A 133 -4.22 -3.29 11.54
C SER A 133 -4.33 -2.01 12.34
N TYR A 134 -5.55 -1.65 12.69
CA TYR A 134 -5.90 -0.53 13.55
C TYR A 134 -6.57 -1.01 14.84
N ILE A 135 -6.54 -0.16 15.86
CA ILE A 135 -7.24 -0.39 17.12
C ILE A 135 -8.06 0.84 17.46
N LEU A 136 -9.39 0.71 17.45
CA LEU A 136 -10.30 1.72 17.97
C LEU A 136 -10.64 1.39 19.42
N THR A 137 -10.29 2.31 20.32
CA THR A 137 -10.66 2.22 21.74
C THR A 137 -11.87 3.10 22.00
N VAL A 138 -12.91 2.53 22.60
CA VAL A 138 -14.16 3.22 22.97
C VAL A 138 -14.32 3.20 24.49
N ASN A 139 -14.45 4.39 25.09
CA ASN A 139 -14.60 4.62 26.53
C ASN A 139 -15.99 5.12 26.94
#